data_AF-A0A971PZS2-F1
#
_entry.id   AF-A0A971PZS2-F1
#
_cell.length_a   1.000
_cell.length_b   1.000
_cell.length_c   1.000
_cell.angle_alpha   90.00
_cell.angle_beta   90.00
_cell.angle_gamma   90.00
#
_symmetry.space_group_name_H-M   'P 1'
#
loop_
_entity.id
_entity.type
_entity.pdbx_description
1 polymer ?
#
loop_
_entity_poly.entity_id
_entity_poly.type
_entity_poly.pdbx_seq_one_letter_code
_entity_poly.pdbx_strand_id
1 'polypeptide(L)' 'MIKRINELAKKKKEQGLTPEELQQQKELYAVYLRGIREQVKTQLDARIKPAHPEGCDCCGDHHHHNGKCQQ' A
#
# COMPACT_ATOMS: atom_id res chain seq x y z
N MET A 1 12.87 -13.61 -4.10
CA MET A 1 11.59 -13.12 -4.68
C MET A 1 11.81 -12.17 -5.86
N ILE A 2 12.36 -10.97 -5.67
CA ILE A 2 12.49 -9.93 -6.73
C ILE A 2 13.32 -10.42 -7.94
N LYS A 3 14.44 -11.13 -7.70
CA LYS A 3 15.25 -11.73 -8.79
C LYS A 3 14.43 -12.63 -9.72
N ARG A 4 13.57 -13.49 -9.15
CA ARG A 4 12.68 -14.38 -9.91
C ARG A 4 11.60 -13.63 -10.68
N ILE A 5 11.06 -12.54 -10.13
CA ILE A 5 10.10 -11.66 -10.84
C ILE A 5 10.77 -11.05 -12.08
N ASN A 6 12.03 -10.60 -11.96
CA ASN A 6 12.80 -10.01 -13.06
C ASN A 6 13.15 -11.04 -14.15
N GLU A 7 13.54 -12.25 -13.75
CA GLU A 7 13.77 -13.37 -14.68
C GLU A 7 12.52 -13.69 -15.50
N LEU A 8 11.36 -13.82 -14.84
CA LEU A 8 10.08 -14.09 -15.51
C LEU A 8 9.66 -12.92 -16.40
N ALA A 9 9.90 -11.67 -15.99
CA ALA A 9 9.62 -10.48 -16.80
C ALA A 9 10.50 -10.41 -18.06
N LYS A 10 11.79 -10.76 -17.95
CA LYS A 10 12.70 -10.84 -19.09
C LYS A 10 12.26 -11.93 -20.06
N LYS A 11 11.96 -13.12 -19.54
CA LYS A 11 11.47 -14.26 -20.34
C LYS A 11 10.17 -13.93 -21.07
N LYS A 12 9.22 -13.27 -20.40
CA LYS A 12 7.98 -12.76 -21.01
C LYS A 12 8.25 -11.88 -22.23
N LYS A 13 9.24 -10.99 -22.14
CA LYS A 13 9.57 -10.03 -23.19
C LYS A 13 10.26 -10.69 -24.40
N GLU A 14 11.12 -11.68 -24.15
CA GLU A 14 11.90 -12.33 -25.21
C GLU A 14 11.15 -13.47 -25.90
N GLN A 15 10.42 -14.30 -25.13
CA GLN A 15 9.92 -15.60 -25.60
C GLN A 15 8.44 -15.83 -25.25
N GLY A 16 7.85 -14.99 -24.41
CA GLY A 16 6.55 -15.25 -23.78
C GLY A 16 6.69 -16.10 -22.51
N LEU A 17 5.58 -16.23 -21.76
CA LEU A 17 5.50 -17.04 -20.54
C LEU A 17 4.58 -18.23 -20.78
N THR A 18 4.92 -19.39 -20.23
CA THR A 18 3.96 -20.49 -20.14
C THR A 18 2.87 -20.16 -19.11
N PRO A 19 1.71 -20.85 -19.15
CA PRO A 19 0.64 -20.65 -18.16
C PRO A 19 1.11 -20.86 -16.71
N GLU A 20 1.98 -21.85 -16.45
CA GLU A 20 2.52 -22.09 -15.10
C GLU A 20 3.43 -20.95 -14.65
N GLU A 21 4.28 -20.44 -15.53
CA GLU A 21 5.18 -19.33 -15.22
C GLU A 21 4.41 -18.02 -15.00
N LEU A 22 3.32 -17.82 -15.71
CA LEU A 22 2.41 -16.70 -15.50
C LEU A 22 1.74 -16.78 -14.12
N GLN A 23 1.28 -17.97 -13.72
CA GLN A 23 0.70 -18.20 -12.40
C GLN A 23 1.73 -17.94 -11.29
N GLN A 24 2.94 -18.49 -11.44
CA GLN A 24 4.05 -18.24 -10.52
C GLN A 24 4.38 -16.74 -10.43
N GLN A 25 4.40 -16.02 -11.56
CA GLN A 25 4.65 -14.59 -11.57
C GLN A 25 3.57 -13.82 -10.81
N LYS A 26 2.29 -14.16 -11.00
CA LYS A 26 1.17 -13.52 -10.30
C LYS A 26 1.26 -13.71 -8.79
N GLU A 27 1.56 -14.92 -8.33
CA GLU A 27 1.70 -15.21 -6.90
C GLU A 27 2.85 -14.43 -6.26
N LEU A 28 4.02 -14.43 -6.91
CA LEU A 28 5.18 -13.66 -6.45
C LEU A 28 4.88 -12.16 -6.41
N TYR A 29 4.16 -11.65 -7.41
CA TYR A 29 3.78 -10.24 -7.47
C TYR A 29 2.75 -9.87 -6.39
N ALA A 30 1.80 -10.77 -6.08
CA ALA A 30 0.85 -10.57 -5.00
C ALA A 30 1.52 -10.50 -3.62
N VAL A 31 2.50 -11.38 -3.36
CA VAL A 31 3.30 -11.33 -2.11
C VAL A 31 4.10 -10.03 -2.04
N TYR A 32 4.77 -9.65 -3.13
CA TYR A 32 5.53 -8.41 -3.19
C TYR A 32 4.66 -7.16 -2.93
N LEU A 33 3.52 -7.04 -3.62
CA LEU A 33 2.62 -5.91 -3.46
C LEU A 33 2.05 -5.81 -2.04
N ARG A 34 1.75 -6.93 -1.38
CA ARG A 34 1.29 -6.90 0.03
C ARG A 34 2.34 -6.29 0.93
N GLY A 35 3.60 -6.74 0.85
CA GLY A 35 4.68 -6.19 1.65
C GLY A 35 4.93 -4.70 1.38
N ILE A 36 4.84 -4.27 0.12
CA ILE A 36 4.96 -2.85 -0.23
C ILE A 36 3.79 -2.03 0.35
N ARG A 37 2.55 -2.51 0.26
CA ARG A 37 1.40 -1.79 0.84
C ARG A 37 1.53 -1.61 2.34
N GLU A 38 1.97 -2.65 3.06
CA GLU A 38 2.21 -2.57 4.50
C GLU A 38 3.32 -1.57 4.82
N GLN A 39 4.45 -1.65 4.13
CA GLN A 39 5.56 -0.70 4.32
C GLN A 39 5.16 0.75 4.03
N VAL A 40 4.38 0.99 2.97
CA VAL A 40 3.89 2.33 2.63
C VAL A 40 2.90 2.82 3.68
N LYS A 41 1.98 1.96 4.13
CA LYS A 41 1.03 2.28 5.20
C LYS A 41 1.74 2.67 6.48
N THR A 42 2.68 1.85 6.95
CA THR A 42 3.45 2.15 8.17
C THR A 42 4.23 3.45 8.06
N GLN A 43 4.83 3.74 6.91
CA GLN A 43 5.52 5.02 6.69
C GLN A 43 4.57 6.21 6.66
N LEU A 44 3.36 6.04 6.11
CA LEU A 44 2.34 7.07 6.07
C LEU A 44 1.78 7.33 7.46
N ASP A 45 1.42 6.29 8.20
CA ASP A 45 0.92 6.37 9.58
C ASP A 45 1.96 7.03 10.51
N ALA A 46 3.26 6.79 10.28
CA ALA A 46 4.33 7.44 11.03
C ALA A 46 4.46 8.95 10.73
N ARG A 47 4.12 9.38 9.50
CA ARG A 47 4.23 10.79 9.08
C ARG A 47 2.94 11.58 9.29
N ILE A 48 1.80 10.93 9.13
CA ILE A 48 0.48 11.52 9.33
C ILE A 48 0.08 11.24 10.77
N LYS A 49 0.39 12.18 11.65
CA LYS A 49 -0.26 12.22 12.96
C LYS A 49 -1.75 12.53 12.72
N PRO A 50 -2.68 11.70 13.23
CA PRO A 50 -4.09 12.01 13.08
C PRO A 50 -4.36 13.36 13.75
N ALA A 51 -5.00 14.27 13.02
CA ALA A 51 -5.32 15.61 13.51
C ALA A 51 -6.30 15.58 14.70
N HIS A 52 -7.01 14.47 14.86
CA HIS A 52 -7.91 14.20 15.98
C HIS A 52 -7.66 12.78 16.53
N PRO A 53 -7.82 12.56 17.84
CA PRO A 53 -7.80 11.22 18.42
C PRO A 53 -8.92 10.35 17.84
N GLU A 54 -8.68 9.03 17.76
CA GLU A 54 -9.70 8.05 17.34
C GLU A 54 -10.95 8.19 18.24
N GLY A 55 -12.09 8.53 17.63
CA GLY A 55 -13.36 8.76 18.34
C GLY A 55 -13.91 10.20 18.32
N CYS A 56 -13.29 11.17 17.64
CA CYS A 56 -13.90 12.50 17.44
C CYS A 56 -14.93 12.47 16.31
N ASP A 57 -16.23 12.45 16.65
CA ASP A 57 -17.38 12.48 15.72
C ASP A 57 -17.73 13.91 15.25
N CYS A 58 -16.70 14.73 15.02
CA CYS A 58 -16.78 16.18 15.09
C CYS A 58 -17.09 16.87 13.75
N CYS A 59 -17.43 16.13 12.68
CA CYS A 59 -17.47 16.66 11.32
C CYS A 59 -18.81 16.40 10.61
N GLY A 60 -19.85 17.11 11.04
CA GLY A 60 -21.10 17.31 10.29
C GLY A 60 -21.23 18.71 9.70
N ASP A 61 -20.98 19.77 10.48
CA ASP A 61 -21.32 21.15 10.06
C ASP A 61 -20.56 22.29 10.80
N HIS A 62 -19.39 22.04 11.41
CA HIS A 62 -18.71 23.08 12.22
C HIS A 62 -17.31 23.44 11.70
N HIS A 63 -17.15 24.70 11.27
CA HIS A 63 -15.85 25.33 11.02
C HIS A 63 -15.21 25.79 12.34
N HIS A 64 -14.11 25.16 12.74
CA HIS A 64 -13.31 25.61 13.88
C HIS A 64 -12.43 26.79 13.48
N HIS A 65 -12.86 28.02 13.78
CA HIS A 65 -11.91 29.13 13.90
C HIS A 65 -11.18 29.00 15.24
N ASN A 66 -9.85 28.88 15.18
CA ASN A 66 -8.91 28.96 16.32
C ASN A 66 -8.44 27.65 16.99
N GLY A 67 -8.59 26.49 16.33
CA GLY A 67 -7.69 25.34 16.54
C GLY A 67 -7.64 24.69 17.93
N LYS A 68 -8.66 24.88 18.78
CA LYS A 68 -8.76 24.16 20.06
C LYS A 68 -10.11 23.47 20.19
N CYS A 69 -10.09 22.14 20.17
CA CYS A 69 -11.18 21.29 20.62
C CYS A 69 -11.22 21.39 22.15
N GLN A 70 -12.24 22.05 22.72
CA GLN A 70 -12.48 22.00 24.16
C GLN A 70 -13.22 20.69 24.47
N GLN A 71 -12.80 20.05 25.57
CA GLN A 71 -13.35 18.81 26.13
C GLN A 71 -14.80 18.97 26.55
#